data_AF-A0A7U4XWJ4-F1
#
_entry.id   AF-A0A7U4XWJ4-F1
#
_cell.length_a   1.000
_cell.length_b   1.000
_cell.length_c   1.000
_cell.angle_alpha   90.00
_cell.angle_beta   90.00
_cell.angle_gamma   90.00
#
_symmetry.space_group_name_H-M   'P 1'
#
loop_
_entity.id
_entity.type
_entity.pdbx_description
1 polymer ?
#
loop_
_entity_poly.entity_id
_entity_poly.type
_entity_poly.pdbx_seq_one_letter_code
_entity_poly.pdbx_strand_id
1 'polypeptide(L)'
;MVSALALVPLSYAVLCGVEIAGISKGRANLQAAADAGALAGAGELSVSTRGDDGIRSTAIALANSALSGLTDTTTPSFTVDINRNAGTVTVTARAQFQSMFSGLVTNKTPLEVTSTAETLSKTPLCVLQIDKTAAIGANVMDRSIIRAPGCLVQSNSGISVINSARIEAGVVQAVKSATGMISPTASVGALPIEDPFKDLNLAPPSGCSTTAESIQYSGSETVSLPPGVHCEQISINGNATMILEPGEHYFKGEMEFNGNAKLKGDDVVLIFDTNRAFSFGQNSTVNLTARKTGPLAGFLIATGRTNTKRFTISSNRVRELLGTIYIPGSDLYISAAGNVAQDSAWSVIVAKSLTLDKNPVLVINKNYVGSGVPVPEGVGPSSGSPRLAR
;
A
#
# COMPACT_ATOMS: atom_id res chain seq x y z
N MET A 1 -62.40 -17.47 39.55
CA MET A 1 -61.16 -18.00 40.18
C MET A 1 -60.23 -18.71 39.18
N VAL A 2 -60.74 -19.39 38.13
CA VAL A 2 -59.92 -20.05 37.10
C VAL A 2 -59.03 -19.08 36.30
N SER A 3 -59.52 -17.86 36.01
CA SER A 3 -58.75 -16.85 35.25
C SER A 3 -57.53 -16.29 35.99
N ALA A 4 -57.51 -16.36 37.33
CA ALA A 4 -56.40 -15.85 38.15
C ALA A 4 -55.25 -16.88 38.28
N LEU A 5 -55.56 -18.18 38.26
CA LEU A 5 -54.55 -19.24 38.30
C LEU A 5 -53.77 -19.37 36.98
N ALA A 6 -54.41 -19.08 35.84
CA ALA A 6 -53.75 -19.10 34.53
C ALA A 6 -52.87 -17.86 34.26
N LEU A 7 -53.05 -16.77 35.01
CA LEU A 7 -52.35 -15.51 34.80
C LEU A 7 -50.86 -15.60 35.18
N VAL A 8 -50.54 -16.35 36.23
CA VAL A 8 -49.17 -16.54 36.76
C VAL A 8 -48.25 -17.31 35.79
N PRO A 9 -48.64 -18.48 35.24
CA PRO A 9 -47.80 -19.18 34.27
C PRO A 9 -47.68 -18.40 32.94
N LEU A 10 -48.72 -17.66 32.53
CA LEU A 10 -48.68 -16.82 31.33
C LEU A 10 -47.72 -15.63 31.49
N SER A 11 -47.77 -14.93 32.64
CA SER A 11 -46.86 -13.81 32.89
C SER A 11 -45.41 -14.28 33.01
N TYR A 12 -45.17 -15.42 33.65
CA TYR A 12 -43.85 -16.04 33.71
C TYR A 12 -43.30 -16.41 32.32
N ALA A 13 -44.15 -16.98 31.44
CA ALA A 13 -43.77 -17.30 30.08
C ALA A 13 -43.41 -16.05 29.24
N VAL A 14 -44.16 -14.95 29.39
CA VAL A 14 -43.86 -13.68 28.74
C VAL A 14 -42.53 -13.10 29.23
N LEU A 15 -42.26 -13.14 30.54
CA LEU A 15 -41.00 -12.67 31.12
C LEU A 15 -39.80 -13.47 30.62
N CYS A 16 -39.92 -14.81 30.57
CA CYS A 16 -38.90 -15.67 29.97
C CYS A 16 -38.67 -15.33 28.50
N GLY A 17 -39.73 -15.06 27.73
CA GLY A 17 -39.64 -14.67 26.33
C GLY A 17 -38.86 -13.37 26.11
N VAL A 18 -39.10 -12.36 26.96
CA VAL A 18 -38.38 -11.08 26.92
C VAL A 18 -36.90 -11.26 27.29
N GLU A 19 -36.58 -12.08 28.29
CA GLU A 19 -35.19 -12.37 28.65
C GLU A 19 -34.43 -13.11 27.54
N ILE A 20 -35.03 -14.13 26.93
CA ILE A 20 -34.42 -14.86 25.82
C ILE A 20 -34.19 -13.91 24.64
N ALA A 21 -35.14 -13.01 24.35
CA ALA A 21 -34.96 -11.99 23.33
C ALA A 21 -33.79 -11.05 23.66
N GLY A 22 -33.67 -10.60 24.92
CA GLY A 22 -32.55 -9.79 25.40
C GLY A 22 -31.19 -10.49 25.26
N ILE A 23 -31.11 -11.76 25.67
CA ILE A 23 -29.91 -12.60 25.53
C ILE A 23 -29.52 -12.74 24.06
N SER A 24 -30.49 -13.00 23.18
CA SER A 24 -30.24 -13.13 21.73
C SER A 24 -29.73 -11.84 21.11
N LYS A 25 -30.31 -10.69 21.47
CA LYS A 25 -29.86 -9.36 21.03
C LYS A 25 -28.47 -9.02 21.56
N GLY A 26 -28.20 -9.28 22.84
CA GLY A 26 -26.89 -9.10 23.45
C GLY A 26 -25.82 -9.92 22.75
N ARG A 27 -26.12 -11.19 22.43
CA ARG A 27 -25.22 -12.07 21.67
C ARG A 27 -24.98 -11.58 20.25
N ALA A 28 -26.02 -11.12 19.54
CA ALA A 28 -25.89 -10.60 18.18
C ALA A 28 -25.02 -9.33 18.13
N ASN A 29 -25.20 -8.42 19.08
CA ASN A 29 -24.39 -7.21 19.18
C ASN A 29 -22.93 -7.52 19.52
N LEU A 30 -22.69 -8.44 20.47
CA LEU A 30 -21.34 -8.92 20.78
C LEU A 30 -20.69 -9.58 19.56
N GLN A 31 -21.45 -10.36 18.78
CA GLN A 31 -20.96 -10.98 17.56
C GLN A 31 -20.56 -9.92 16.54
N ALA A 32 -21.40 -8.91 16.28
CA ALA A 32 -21.08 -7.82 15.37
C ALA A 32 -19.81 -7.05 15.79
N ALA A 33 -19.61 -6.85 17.10
CA ALA A 33 -18.39 -6.25 17.63
C ALA A 33 -17.15 -7.15 17.44
N ALA A 34 -17.28 -8.46 17.69
CA ALA A 34 -16.21 -9.41 17.41
C ALA A 34 -15.87 -9.48 15.91
N ASP A 35 -16.88 -9.45 15.04
CA ASP A 35 -16.74 -9.43 13.58
C ASP A 35 -15.98 -8.17 13.10
N ALA A 36 -16.34 -6.99 13.63
CA ALA A 36 -15.64 -5.75 13.33
C ALA A 36 -14.17 -5.82 13.76
N GLY A 37 -13.90 -6.30 14.98
CA GLY A 37 -12.54 -6.49 15.48
C GLY A 37 -11.72 -7.47 14.65
N ALA A 38 -12.31 -8.61 14.29
CA ALA A 38 -11.65 -9.63 13.49
C ALA A 38 -11.30 -9.10 12.10
N LEU A 39 -12.23 -8.43 11.42
CA LEU A 39 -11.98 -7.81 10.11
C LEU A 39 -10.90 -6.73 10.18
N ALA A 40 -10.92 -5.85 11.18
CA ALA A 40 -9.89 -4.83 11.34
C ALA A 40 -8.51 -5.42 11.63
N GLY A 41 -8.45 -6.40 12.53
CA GLY A 41 -7.22 -7.11 12.85
C GLY A 41 -6.65 -7.85 11.65
N ALA A 42 -7.49 -8.57 10.90
CA ALA A 42 -7.05 -9.24 9.68
C ALA A 42 -6.69 -8.22 8.57
N GLY A 43 -7.34 -7.04 8.53
CA GLY A 43 -6.94 -5.92 7.67
C GLY A 43 -5.55 -5.40 7.99
N GLU A 44 -5.22 -5.27 9.26
CA GLU A 44 -3.87 -4.92 9.69
C GLU A 44 -2.87 -6.06 9.43
N LEU A 45 -3.28 -7.32 9.62
CA LEU A 45 -2.47 -8.49 9.28
C LEU A 45 -2.17 -8.57 7.77
N SER A 46 -3.03 -7.99 6.92
CA SER A 46 -2.83 -7.89 5.48
C SER A 46 -1.72 -6.92 5.07
N VAL A 47 -1.42 -5.96 5.94
CA VAL A 47 -0.38 -4.93 5.74
C VAL A 47 0.84 -5.34 6.57
N SER A 48 1.85 -5.95 5.93
CA SER A 48 2.89 -6.77 6.59
C SER A 48 3.87 -6.04 7.52
N THR A 49 3.68 -4.75 7.81
CA THR A 49 4.66 -3.89 8.49
C THR A 49 4.39 -3.72 9.99
N ARG A 50 3.28 -4.26 10.53
CA ARG A 50 2.89 -4.11 11.94
C ARG A 50 3.18 -5.36 12.77
N GLY A 51 3.81 -5.16 13.94
CA GLY A 51 3.95 -6.20 14.95
C GLY A 51 2.60 -6.61 15.55
N ASP A 52 2.54 -7.79 16.16
CA ASP A 52 1.30 -8.40 16.68
C ASP A 52 0.57 -7.48 17.66
N ASP A 53 1.29 -6.72 18.49
CA ASP A 53 0.69 -5.76 19.44
C ASP A 53 -0.10 -4.65 18.75
N GLY A 54 0.36 -4.20 17.58
CA GLY A 54 -0.36 -3.21 16.77
C GLY A 54 -1.64 -3.79 16.18
N ILE A 55 -1.59 -5.02 15.68
CA ILE A 55 -2.77 -5.73 15.14
C ILE A 55 -3.80 -5.97 16.25
N ARG A 56 -3.36 -6.41 17.44
CA ARG A 56 -4.21 -6.62 18.61
C ARG A 56 -4.88 -5.32 19.06
N SER A 57 -4.13 -4.23 19.15
CA SER A 57 -4.68 -2.95 19.59
C SER A 57 -5.73 -2.40 18.62
N THR A 58 -5.52 -2.48 17.30
CA THR A 58 -6.52 -2.08 16.29
C THR A 58 -7.77 -2.96 16.34
N ALA A 59 -7.61 -4.28 16.43
CA ALA A 59 -8.75 -5.20 16.53
C ALA A 59 -9.61 -4.91 17.77
N ILE A 60 -8.98 -4.69 18.92
CA ILE A 60 -9.68 -4.35 20.17
C ILE A 60 -10.33 -2.97 20.08
N ALA A 61 -9.64 -1.97 19.51
CA ALA A 61 -10.19 -0.62 19.38
C ALA A 61 -11.45 -0.61 18.51
N LEU A 62 -11.44 -1.30 17.36
CA LEU A 62 -12.62 -1.34 16.50
C LEU A 62 -13.74 -2.17 17.12
N ALA A 63 -13.42 -3.30 17.75
CA ALA A 63 -14.42 -4.10 18.48
C ALA A 63 -15.11 -3.28 19.57
N ASN A 64 -14.36 -2.47 20.33
CA ASN A 64 -14.94 -1.56 21.32
C ASN A 64 -15.81 -0.47 20.69
N SER A 65 -15.40 0.09 19.55
CA SER A 65 -16.19 1.13 18.86
C SER A 65 -17.54 0.63 18.34
N ALA A 66 -17.61 -0.66 18.00
CA ALA A 66 -18.81 -1.32 17.51
C ALA A 66 -19.84 -1.63 18.61
N LEU A 67 -19.48 -1.46 19.89
CA LEU A 67 -20.37 -1.69 21.05
C LEU A 67 -21.31 -0.52 21.38
N SER A 68 -21.44 0.50 20.51
CA SER A 68 -22.24 1.69 20.80
C SER A 68 -23.71 1.33 21.09
N GLY A 69 -24.17 1.66 22.30
CA GLY A 69 -25.58 1.51 22.73
C GLY A 69 -25.94 0.22 23.48
N LEU A 70 -24.98 -0.55 23.99
CA LEU A 70 -25.24 -1.72 24.85
C LEU A 70 -25.45 -1.33 26.32
N THR A 71 -26.68 -1.44 26.81
CA THR A 71 -27.04 -1.23 28.23
C THR A 71 -27.28 -2.53 29.00
N ASP A 72 -27.47 -3.65 28.28
CA ASP A 72 -28.03 -4.89 28.85
C ASP A 72 -26.94 -5.95 29.12
N THR A 73 -25.66 -5.58 29.00
CA THR A 73 -24.51 -6.45 29.24
C THR A 73 -23.46 -5.74 30.08
N THR A 74 -22.69 -6.48 30.87
CA THR A 74 -21.45 -5.95 31.48
C THR A 74 -20.48 -5.48 30.40
N THR A 75 -19.56 -4.57 30.76
CA THR A 75 -18.46 -4.16 29.87
C THR A 75 -17.79 -5.39 29.25
N PRO A 76 -17.82 -5.53 27.91
CA PRO A 76 -17.24 -6.68 27.25
C PRO A 76 -15.72 -6.69 27.35
N SER A 77 -15.14 -7.88 27.41
CA SER A 77 -13.70 -8.10 27.28
C SER A 77 -13.41 -8.77 25.94
N PHE A 78 -12.32 -8.35 25.29
CA PHE A 78 -11.88 -8.88 24.00
C PHE A 78 -10.51 -9.52 24.13
N THR A 79 -10.35 -10.68 23.52
CA THR A 79 -9.06 -11.37 23.36
C THR A 79 -8.82 -11.62 21.88
N VAL A 80 -7.57 -11.43 21.44
CA VAL A 80 -7.18 -11.50 20.03
C VAL A 80 -6.06 -12.51 19.85
N ASP A 81 -6.29 -13.52 19.02
CA ASP A 81 -5.30 -14.50 18.59
C ASP A 81 -4.93 -14.25 17.11
N ILE A 82 -3.64 -14.34 16.79
CA ILE A 82 -3.10 -14.02 15.47
C ILE A 82 -2.30 -15.22 14.97
N ASN A 83 -2.72 -15.79 13.85
CA ASN A 83 -1.98 -16.85 13.18
C ASN A 83 -1.45 -16.33 11.84
N ARG A 84 -0.17 -15.93 11.82
CA ARG A 84 0.50 -15.39 10.62
C ARG A 84 0.64 -16.43 9.50
N ASN A 85 0.77 -17.71 9.84
CA ASN A 85 0.92 -18.78 8.86
C ASN A 85 -0.39 -19.03 8.10
N ALA A 86 -1.51 -19.01 8.83
CA ALA A 86 -2.84 -19.16 8.26
C ALA A 86 -3.41 -17.82 7.73
N GLY A 87 -2.80 -16.69 8.08
CA GLY A 87 -3.30 -15.36 7.71
C GLY A 87 -4.61 -15.02 8.43
N THR A 88 -4.78 -15.47 9.67
CA THR A 88 -6.05 -15.33 10.40
C THR A 88 -5.91 -14.50 11.67
N VAL A 89 -6.95 -13.74 11.98
CA VAL A 89 -7.12 -13.05 13.26
C VAL A 89 -8.45 -13.49 13.86
N THR A 90 -8.37 -14.03 15.08
CA THR A 90 -9.54 -14.51 15.83
C THR A 90 -9.78 -13.57 17.00
N VAL A 91 -10.99 -13.00 17.07
CA VAL A 91 -11.44 -12.15 18.18
C VAL A 91 -12.49 -12.92 18.98
N THR A 92 -12.23 -13.10 20.27
CA THR A 92 -13.19 -13.67 21.22
C THR A 92 -13.67 -12.58 22.16
N ALA A 93 -14.98 -12.35 22.18
CA ALA A 93 -15.63 -11.39 23.06
C ALA A 93 -16.40 -12.11 24.16
N ARG A 94 -16.20 -11.68 25.42
CA ARG A 94 -16.88 -12.19 26.60
C ARG A 94 -17.57 -11.09 27.37
N ALA A 95 -18.83 -11.29 27.72
CA ALA A 95 -19.61 -10.41 28.60
C ALA A 95 -20.62 -11.22 29.42
N GLN A 96 -21.30 -10.58 30.36
CA GLN A 96 -22.43 -11.15 31.08
C GLN A 96 -23.69 -10.37 30.75
N PHE A 97 -24.75 -11.08 30.34
CA PHE A 97 -26.08 -10.48 30.20
C PHE A 97 -26.61 -10.08 31.57
N GLN A 98 -27.10 -8.84 31.68
CA GLN A 98 -27.73 -8.31 32.88
C GLN A 98 -29.25 -8.36 32.70
N SER A 99 -29.91 -9.27 33.40
CA SER A 99 -31.37 -9.36 33.37
C SER A 99 -31.99 -8.12 34.02
N MET A 100 -32.99 -7.55 33.34
CA MET A 100 -33.88 -6.51 33.90
C MET A 100 -34.81 -7.06 35.00
N PHE A 101 -34.92 -8.37 35.12
CA PHE A 101 -35.75 -9.11 36.08
C PHE A 101 -34.89 -9.92 37.06
N SER A 102 -33.69 -9.42 37.36
CA SER A 102 -32.77 -10.00 38.35
C SER A 102 -33.52 -10.36 39.65
N GLY A 103 -33.54 -11.65 40.00
CA GLY A 103 -34.29 -12.22 41.12
C GLY A 103 -35.42 -13.18 40.73
N LEU A 104 -35.90 -13.16 39.49
CA LEU A 104 -37.06 -13.97 39.07
C LEU A 104 -36.73 -15.10 38.08
N VAL A 105 -35.79 -14.91 37.13
CA VAL A 105 -35.61 -15.87 36.03
C VAL A 105 -34.15 -16.31 35.80
N THR A 106 -33.12 -15.46 35.95
CA THR A 106 -31.72 -15.84 36.26
C THR A 106 -30.86 -14.57 36.42
N ASN A 107 -29.83 -14.60 37.28
CA ASN A 107 -29.14 -13.35 37.64
C ASN A 107 -27.98 -12.95 36.71
N LYS A 108 -27.31 -13.88 36.00
CA LYS A 108 -26.17 -13.59 35.10
C LYS A 108 -25.97 -14.71 34.08
N THR A 109 -26.25 -14.47 32.81
CA THR A 109 -25.98 -15.44 31.73
C THR A 109 -24.67 -15.05 31.04
N PRO A 110 -23.64 -15.92 31.04
CA PRO A 110 -22.39 -15.64 30.32
C PRO A 110 -22.66 -15.64 28.82
N LEU A 111 -22.15 -14.63 28.12
CA LEU A 111 -22.15 -14.52 26.68
C LEU A 111 -20.71 -14.63 26.19
N GLU A 112 -20.46 -15.60 25.32
CA GLU A 112 -19.20 -15.76 24.62
C GLU A 112 -19.48 -15.92 23.13
N VAL A 113 -18.76 -15.12 22.33
CA VAL A 113 -18.78 -15.18 20.87
C VAL A 113 -17.36 -15.12 20.36
N THR A 114 -17.14 -15.79 19.23
CA THR A 114 -15.85 -15.81 18.56
C THR A 114 -16.08 -15.48 17.09
N SER A 115 -15.19 -14.68 16.53
CA SER A 115 -15.16 -14.35 15.11
C SER A 115 -13.75 -14.49 14.59
N THR A 116 -13.58 -15.19 13.48
CA THR A 116 -12.29 -15.35 12.81
C THR A 116 -12.36 -14.66 11.47
N ALA A 117 -11.41 -13.79 11.18
CA ALA A 117 -11.21 -13.22 9.86
C ALA A 117 -9.92 -13.76 9.26
N GLU A 118 -9.95 -14.10 7.98
CA GLU A 118 -8.80 -14.55 7.21
C GLU A 118 -8.49 -13.52 6.13
N THR A 119 -7.19 -13.29 5.92
CA THR A 119 -6.67 -12.50 4.81
C THR A 119 -6.81 -13.30 3.53
N LEU A 120 -7.85 -13.05 2.73
CA LEU A 120 -8.07 -13.79 1.50
C LEU A 120 -7.83 -12.93 0.27
N SER A 121 -6.95 -13.47 -0.57
CA SER A 121 -6.37 -12.84 -1.75
C SER A 121 -5.40 -11.70 -1.43
N LYS A 122 -4.12 -12.09 -1.35
CA LYS A 122 -2.91 -11.26 -1.34
C LYS A 122 -2.94 -10.28 -2.50
N THR A 123 -3.56 -9.11 -2.33
CA THR A 123 -3.53 -8.08 -3.36
C THR A 123 -2.24 -7.28 -3.14
N PRO A 124 -1.20 -7.47 -3.96
CA PRO A 124 0.09 -6.86 -3.70
C PRO A 124 0.01 -5.33 -3.70
N LEU A 125 0.66 -4.67 -2.73
CA LEU A 125 0.82 -3.23 -2.76
C LEU A 125 1.81 -2.86 -3.86
N CYS A 126 1.32 -2.33 -4.97
CA CYS A 126 2.15 -1.98 -6.13
C CYS A 126 2.32 -0.46 -6.27
N VAL A 127 1.35 0.33 -5.80
CA VAL A 127 1.46 1.80 -5.79
C VAL A 127 1.05 2.31 -4.43
N LEU A 128 1.94 3.07 -3.80
CA LEU A 128 1.68 3.85 -2.60
C LEU A 128 2.05 5.31 -2.86
N GLN A 129 1.03 6.16 -2.98
CA GLN A 129 1.22 7.59 -2.81
C GLN A 129 1.27 7.87 -1.30
N ILE A 130 2.43 8.30 -0.80
CA ILE A 130 2.74 8.24 0.64
C ILE A 130 2.40 9.51 1.43
N ASP A 131 2.41 10.67 0.78
CA ASP A 131 2.11 11.95 1.42
C ASP A 131 0.68 11.98 1.98
N LYS A 132 0.53 12.44 3.23
CA LYS A 132 -0.75 12.54 3.95
C LYS A 132 -1.30 13.97 3.95
N THR A 133 -0.53 14.94 3.46
CA THR A 133 -0.79 16.38 3.63
C THR A 133 -1.59 16.94 2.46
N ALA A 134 -1.26 16.57 1.24
CA ALA A 134 -1.90 17.05 0.03
C ALA A 134 -3.39 16.67 -0.04
N ALA A 135 -4.21 17.49 -0.69
CA ALA A 135 -5.61 17.13 -0.93
C ALA A 135 -5.69 15.96 -1.93
N ILE A 136 -4.92 16.06 -3.02
CA ILE A 136 -4.77 15.04 -4.06
C ILE A 136 -3.28 14.69 -4.14
N GLY A 137 -2.95 13.41 -4.00
CA GLY A 137 -1.58 12.92 -4.14
C GLY A 137 -1.34 12.16 -5.45
N ALA A 138 -2.38 11.55 -6.01
CA ALA A 138 -2.31 10.85 -7.30
C ALA A 138 -3.21 11.55 -8.31
N ASN A 139 -2.64 12.04 -9.41
CA ASN A 139 -3.35 12.76 -10.45
C ASN A 139 -3.14 12.09 -11.82
N VAL A 140 -4.24 11.68 -12.46
CA VAL A 140 -4.22 10.99 -13.75
C VAL A 140 -5.09 11.78 -14.72
N MET A 141 -4.46 12.35 -15.75
CA MET A 141 -5.07 13.34 -16.63
C MET A 141 -5.11 12.88 -18.10
N ASP A 142 -5.80 13.64 -18.95
CA ASP A 142 -5.92 13.40 -20.39
C ASP A 142 -6.52 12.03 -20.75
N ARG A 143 -5.80 11.18 -21.49
CA ARG A 143 -6.17 9.78 -21.75
C ARG A 143 -5.23 8.80 -21.06
N SER A 144 -4.61 9.23 -19.96
CA SER A 144 -3.61 8.43 -19.25
C SER A 144 -4.25 7.27 -18.50
N ILE A 145 -3.52 6.17 -18.38
CA ILE A 145 -3.99 4.92 -17.77
C ILE A 145 -2.95 4.46 -16.76
N ILE A 146 -3.38 4.22 -15.52
CA ILE A 146 -2.63 3.33 -14.60
C ILE A 146 -3.24 1.94 -14.76
N ARG A 147 -2.47 0.98 -15.25
CA ARG A 147 -2.87 -0.42 -15.42
C ARG A 147 -2.08 -1.30 -14.47
N ALA A 148 -2.70 -1.70 -13.38
CA ALA A 148 -2.13 -2.51 -12.31
C ALA A 148 -3.05 -3.69 -11.95
N PRO A 149 -3.35 -4.60 -12.90
CA PRO A 149 -4.37 -5.64 -12.71
C PRO A 149 -4.02 -6.56 -11.54
N GLY A 150 -4.93 -6.63 -10.58
CA GLY A 150 -4.75 -7.46 -9.39
C GLY A 150 -3.68 -6.94 -8.44
N CYS A 151 -3.32 -5.66 -8.50
CA CYS A 151 -2.55 -4.90 -7.51
C CYS A 151 -3.44 -3.97 -6.68
N LEU A 152 -2.95 -3.59 -5.50
CA LEU A 152 -3.47 -2.52 -4.67
C LEU A 152 -2.79 -1.22 -5.08
N VAL A 153 -3.61 -0.22 -5.40
CA VAL A 153 -3.22 1.17 -5.61
C VAL A 153 -3.76 1.98 -4.42
N GLN A 154 -2.86 2.38 -3.53
CA GLN A 154 -3.15 3.14 -2.32
C GLN A 154 -2.74 4.60 -2.50
N SER A 155 -3.61 5.52 -2.06
CA SER A 155 -3.28 6.93 -1.85
C SER A 155 -3.52 7.33 -0.40
N ASN A 156 -2.45 7.78 0.28
CA ASN A 156 -2.56 8.37 1.61
C ASN A 156 -3.21 9.77 1.62
N SER A 157 -3.48 10.31 0.44
CA SER A 157 -4.23 11.54 0.20
C SER A 157 -5.48 11.24 -0.64
N GLY A 158 -5.81 12.11 -1.60
CA GLY A 158 -6.84 11.86 -2.61
C GLY A 158 -6.30 11.36 -3.95
N ILE A 159 -7.20 10.81 -4.77
CA ILE A 159 -6.97 10.38 -6.14
C ILE A 159 -7.88 11.22 -7.05
N SER A 160 -7.30 11.85 -8.08
CA SER A 160 -8.04 12.61 -9.08
C SER A 160 -7.79 11.98 -10.46
N VAL A 161 -8.85 11.49 -11.09
CA VAL A 161 -8.84 11.01 -12.46
C VAL A 161 -9.76 11.90 -13.29
N ILE A 162 -9.22 12.61 -14.27
CA ILE A 162 -10.00 13.61 -15.04
C ILE A 162 -9.90 13.38 -16.55
N ASN A 163 -10.71 14.11 -17.32
CA ASN A 163 -10.84 13.97 -18.77
C ASN A 163 -11.28 12.55 -19.16
N SER A 164 -10.46 11.80 -19.89
CA SER A 164 -10.70 10.42 -20.32
C SER A 164 -9.67 9.46 -19.74
N ALA A 165 -8.98 9.87 -18.67
CA ALA A 165 -8.04 9.05 -17.96
C ALA A 165 -8.76 7.94 -17.18
N ARG A 166 -8.02 6.90 -16.81
CA ARG A 166 -8.57 5.80 -16.01
C ARG A 166 -7.53 5.13 -15.11
N ILE A 167 -8.00 4.49 -14.05
CA ILE A 167 -7.21 3.55 -13.24
C ILE A 167 -7.87 2.18 -13.34
N GLU A 168 -7.10 1.18 -13.76
CA GLU A 168 -7.49 -0.23 -13.88
C GLU A 168 -6.62 -1.04 -12.91
N ALA A 169 -7.15 -1.44 -11.76
CA ALA A 169 -6.40 -2.14 -10.72
C ALA A 169 -7.14 -3.34 -10.11
N GLY A 170 -6.50 -4.08 -9.22
CA GLY A 170 -7.17 -5.10 -8.40
C GLY A 170 -8.01 -4.49 -7.29
N VAL A 171 -7.42 -3.54 -6.58
CA VAL A 171 -8.05 -2.75 -5.51
C VAL A 171 -7.53 -1.32 -5.62
N VAL A 172 -8.41 -0.33 -5.44
CA VAL A 172 -8.03 1.08 -5.34
C VAL A 172 -8.56 1.64 -4.03
N GLN A 173 -7.70 2.32 -3.28
CA GLN A 173 -8.01 2.89 -1.98
C GLN A 173 -7.43 4.30 -1.86
N ALA A 174 -8.17 5.17 -1.17
CA ALA A 174 -7.73 6.53 -0.87
C ALA A 174 -8.17 6.93 0.55
N VAL A 175 -7.33 7.68 1.25
CA VAL A 175 -7.66 8.21 2.59
C VAL A 175 -8.69 9.34 2.49
N LYS A 176 -8.50 10.29 1.57
CA LYS A 176 -9.28 11.55 1.52
C LYS A 176 -10.42 11.53 0.52
N SER A 177 -10.11 11.30 -0.76
CA SER A 177 -11.09 11.36 -1.85
C SER A 177 -10.63 10.51 -3.03
N ALA A 178 -11.56 10.06 -3.87
CA ALA A 178 -11.25 9.42 -5.14
C ALA A 178 -12.32 9.82 -6.16
N THR A 179 -11.91 10.42 -7.27
CA THR A 179 -12.82 10.91 -8.31
C THR A 179 -12.42 10.43 -9.70
N GLY A 180 -13.42 10.32 -10.59
CA GLY A 180 -13.23 9.95 -11.99
C GLY A 180 -13.37 8.46 -12.29
N MET A 181 -12.83 8.03 -13.43
CA MET A 181 -12.97 6.66 -13.93
C MET A 181 -11.96 5.73 -13.27
N ILE A 182 -12.40 5.01 -12.23
CA ILE A 182 -11.57 4.08 -11.45
C ILE A 182 -12.29 2.72 -11.42
N SER A 183 -11.59 1.66 -11.81
CA SER A 183 -12.12 0.30 -11.86
C SER A 183 -11.19 -0.69 -11.12
N PRO A 184 -11.70 -1.40 -10.08
CA PRO A 184 -13.02 -1.23 -9.45
C PRO A 184 -13.14 0.16 -8.78
N THR A 185 -14.36 0.56 -8.41
CA THR A 185 -14.58 1.82 -7.69
C THR A 185 -13.69 1.90 -6.45
N ALA A 186 -13.01 3.03 -6.26
CA ALA A 186 -12.12 3.22 -5.13
C ALA A 186 -12.87 3.23 -3.79
N SER A 187 -12.28 2.61 -2.78
CA SER A 187 -12.72 2.76 -1.38
C SER A 187 -12.09 4.02 -0.79
N VAL A 188 -12.93 4.92 -0.27
CA VAL A 188 -12.52 6.19 0.35
C VAL A 188 -12.64 6.07 1.87
N GLY A 189 -11.74 6.73 2.61
CA GLY A 189 -11.66 6.63 4.07
C GLY A 189 -10.80 5.45 4.54
N ALA A 190 -9.96 4.91 3.66
CA ALA A 190 -8.97 3.91 4.04
C ALA A 190 -7.98 4.48 5.08
N LEU A 191 -7.35 3.59 5.85
CA LEU A 191 -6.26 3.99 6.74
C LEU A 191 -5.00 4.33 5.91
N PRO A 192 -4.22 5.34 6.31
CA PRO A 192 -2.95 5.61 5.65
C PRO A 192 -1.96 4.46 5.90
N ILE A 193 -1.20 4.10 4.86
CA ILE A 193 -0.09 3.15 4.97
C ILE A 193 1.17 3.94 5.36
N GLU A 194 1.81 3.57 6.46
CA GLU A 194 3.09 4.17 6.86
C GLU A 194 4.21 3.85 5.88
N ASP A 195 5.29 4.64 5.91
CA ASP A 195 6.46 4.40 5.07
C ASP A 195 7.02 2.99 5.29
N PRO A 196 6.87 2.07 4.32
CA PRO A 196 7.34 0.69 4.47
C PRO A 196 8.87 0.61 4.57
N PHE A 197 9.56 1.65 4.12
CA PHE A 197 11.02 1.71 4.04
C PHE A 197 11.58 2.80 4.95
N LYS A 198 10.86 3.18 6.01
CA LYS A 198 11.24 4.25 6.95
C LYS A 198 12.69 4.13 7.46
N ASP A 199 13.16 2.90 7.66
CA ASP A 199 14.46 2.57 8.24
C ASP A 199 15.53 2.26 7.16
N LEU A 200 15.19 2.36 5.87
CA LEU A 200 16.12 2.11 4.77
C LEU A 200 17.25 3.15 4.77
N ASN A 201 18.49 2.68 4.86
CA ASN A 201 19.68 3.53 4.77
C ASN A 201 20.06 3.75 3.30
N LEU A 202 20.00 5.02 2.87
CA LEU A 202 20.38 5.47 1.53
C LEU A 202 21.62 6.38 1.55
N ALA A 203 22.34 6.44 2.67
CA ALA A 203 23.57 7.23 2.77
C ALA A 203 24.65 6.65 1.84
N PRO A 204 25.36 7.50 1.08
CA PRO A 204 26.45 7.06 0.22
C PRO A 204 27.64 6.59 1.06
N PRO A 205 28.45 5.65 0.54
CA PRO A 205 29.63 5.14 1.24
C PRO A 205 30.74 6.18 1.38
N SER A 206 30.77 7.19 0.50
CA SER A 206 31.75 8.28 0.51
C SER A 206 31.14 9.61 0.08
N GLY A 207 31.83 10.71 0.38
CA GLY A 207 31.52 12.03 -0.17
C GLY A 207 32.09 12.22 -1.59
N CYS A 208 31.82 13.38 -2.18
CA CYS A 208 32.48 13.81 -3.41
C CYS A 208 33.89 14.35 -3.12
N SER A 209 34.88 13.88 -3.87
CA SER A 209 36.26 14.41 -3.81
C SER A 209 36.47 15.61 -4.73
N THR A 210 35.62 15.79 -5.74
CA THR A 210 35.72 16.83 -6.77
C THR A 210 34.65 17.91 -6.60
N THR A 211 34.94 19.12 -7.07
CA THR A 211 33.92 20.16 -7.30
C THR A 211 32.99 19.71 -8.42
N ALA A 212 31.68 19.93 -8.24
CA ALA A 212 30.64 19.45 -9.16
C ALA A 212 30.90 19.94 -10.60
N GLU A 213 31.30 19.02 -11.47
CA GLU A 213 31.42 19.21 -12.91
C GLU A 213 30.16 18.69 -13.62
N SER A 214 29.94 19.15 -14.84
CA SER A 214 28.90 18.60 -15.72
C SER A 214 29.57 17.81 -16.84
N ILE A 215 29.24 16.52 -16.97
CA ILE A 215 29.73 15.66 -18.05
C ILE A 215 28.63 15.48 -19.09
N GLN A 216 28.99 15.65 -20.35
CA GLN A 216 28.10 15.53 -21.49
C GLN A 216 28.63 14.44 -22.42
N TYR A 217 27.81 13.44 -22.72
CA TYR A 217 28.08 12.42 -23.73
C TYR A 217 27.15 12.62 -24.91
N SER A 218 27.65 12.44 -26.13
CA SER A 218 26.87 12.78 -27.33
C SER A 218 27.17 11.88 -28.54
N GLY A 219 26.57 12.17 -29.69
CA GLY A 219 26.79 11.39 -30.91
C GLY A 219 26.32 9.94 -30.77
N SER A 220 27.22 8.98 -30.94
CA SER A 220 26.96 7.54 -30.75
C SER A 220 27.90 6.93 -29.70
N GLU A 221 28.40 7.76 -28.78
CA GLU A 221 29.29 7.32 -27.71
C GLU A 221 28.64 6.25 -26.85
N THR A 222 29.44 5.29 -26.37
CA THR A 222 29.01 4.32 -25.38
C THR A 222 29.89 4.46 -24.15
N VAL A 223 29.26 4.74 -23.01
CA VAL A 223 29.92 4.89 -21.70
C VAL A 223 29.47 3.77 -20.77
N SER A 224 30.44 3.08 -20.16
CA SER A 224 30.20 2.17 -19.04
C SER A 224 30.47 2.92 -17.75
N LEU A 225 29.49 2.94 -16.84
CA LEU A 225 29.60 3.60 -15.55
C LEU A 225 29.71 2.53 -14.46
N PRO A 226 30.84 2.40 -13.76
CA PRO A 226 30.97 1.48 -12.63
C PRO A 226 30.11 1.93 -11.44
N PRO A 227 29.77 1.03 -10.50
CA PRO A 227 29.10 1.40 -9.26
C PRO A 227 29.97 2.30 -8.39
N GLY A 228 29.33 3.17 -7.61
CA GLY A 228 30.03 4.16 -6.79
C GLY A 228 29.28 5.48 -6.67
N VAL A 229 29.99 6.50 -6.20
CA VAL A 229 29.48 7.87 -6.02
C VAL A 229 29.82 8.70 -7.25
N HIS A 230 28.79 9.20 -7.94
CA HIS A 230 28.86 10.01 -9.15
C HIS A 230 28.58 11.46 -8.78
N CYS A 231 29.62 12.29 -8.86
CA CYS A 231 29.62 13.66 -8.33
C CYS A 231 29.15 14.70 -9.33
N GLU A 232 29.16 14.31 -10.59
CA GLU A 232 28.91 15.15 -11.74
C GLU A 232 27.43 15.13 -12.11
N GLN A 233 26.96 16.23 -12.68
CA GLN A 233 25.73 16.19 -13.47
C GLN A 233 26.03 15.46 -14.79
N ILE A 234 25.26 14.43 -15.11
CA ILE A 234 25.50 13.61 -16.29
C ILE A 234 24.37 13.84 -17.30
N SER A 235 24.73 14.21 -18.52
CA SER A 235 23.77 14.35 -19.61
C SER A 235 24.18 13.50 -20.80
N ILE A 236 23.26 12.67 -21.28
CA ILE A 236 23.43 11.76 -22.41
C ILE A 236 22.54 12.25 -23.54
N ASN A 237 23.15 12.61 -24.67
CA ASN A 237 22.48 13.27 -25.78
C ASN A 237 22.63 12.49 -27.10
N GLY A 238 21.82 12.85 -28.09
CA GLY A 238 21.92 12.26 -29.43
C GLY A 238 21.54 10.78 -29.42
N ASN A 239 22.45 9.91 -29.85
CA ASN A 239 22.29 8.45 -29.84
C ASN A 239 23.25 7.77 -28.84
N ALA A 240 23.84 8.53 -27.92
CA ALA A 240 24.78 8.01 -26.94
C ALA A 240 24.10 6.98 -26.00
N THR A 241 24.87 6.02 -25.52
CA THR A 241 24.42 4.92 -24.67
C THR A 241 25.22 4.91 -23.38
N MET A 242 24.52 4.96 -22.24
CA MET A 242 25.07 4.68 -20.92
C MET A 242 24.71 3.26 -20.50
N ILE A 243 25.71 2.52 -20.03
CA ILE A 243 25.57 1.21 -19.42
C ILE A 243 26.01 1.34 -17.96
N LEU A 244 25.10 1.06 -17.03
CA LEU A 244 25.41 0.93 -15.61
C LEU A 244 25.90 -0.50 -15.37
N GLU A 245 27.12 -0.65 -14.84
CA GLU A 245 27.61 -1.94 -14.39
C GLU A 245 26.88 -2.39 -13.12
N PRO A 246 26.75 -3.70 -12.84
CA PRO A 246 26.02 -4.17 -11.67
C PRO A 246 26.53 -3.56 -10.35
N GLY A 247 25.65 -2.86 -9.63
CA GLY A 247 25.98 -2.32 -8.32
C GLY A 247 25.14 -1.12 -7.89
N GLU A 248 25.62 -0.45 -6.86
CA GLU A 248 24.97 0.71 -6.24
C GLU A 248 25.55 2.00 -6.83
N HIS A 249 24.71 2.82 -7.47
CA HIS A 249 25.10 4.09 -8.08
C HIS A 249 24.49 5.24 -7.31
N TYR A 250 25.31 6.03 -6.63
CA TYR A 250 24.90 7.18 -5.84
C TYR A 250 25.12 8.47 -6.64
N PHE A 251 24.05 9.11 -7.08
CA PHE A 251 24.09 10.33 -7.88
C PHE A 251 23.99 11.59 -7.00
N LYS A 252 25.07 12.36 -6.98
CA LYS A 252 25.17 13.68 -6.36
C LYS A 252 24.96 14.81 -7.39
N GLY A 253 24.88 14.49 -8.68
CA GLY A 253 24.40 15.34 -9.77
C GLY A 253 23.07 14.85 -10.36
N GLU A 254 22.47 15.66 -11.23
CA GLU A 254 21.27 15.26 -11.98
C GLU A 254 21.65 14.36 -13.16
N MET A 255 20.70 13.55 -13.63
CA MET A 255 20.86 12.72 -14.83
C MET A 255 19.87 13.14 -15.89
N GLU A 256 20.34 13.47 -17.09
CA GLU A 256 19.49 13.89 -18.20
C GLU A 256 19.73 13.02 -19.44
N PHE A 257 18.66 12.55 -20.07
CA PHE A 257 18.72 11.77 -21.30
C PHE A 257 17.89 12.45 -22.38
N ASN A 258 18.55 12.93 -23.43
CA ASN A 258 17.93 13.68 -24.52
C ASN A 258 18.15 13.00 -25.88
N GLY A 259 17.29 13.30 -26.85
CA GLY A 259 17.33 12.63 -28.16
C GLY A 259 17.02 11.13 -28.02
N ASN A 260 17.73 10.31 -28.79
CA ASN A 260 17.63 8.83 -28.77
C ASN A 260 18.60 8.18 -27.77
N ALA A 261 19.00 8.91 -26.72
CA ALA A 261 19.90 8.43 -25.70
C ALA A 261 19.39 7.13 -25.05
N LYS A 262 20.31 6.25 -24.66
CA LYS A 262 19.97 4.92 -24.11
C LYS A 262 20.57 4.74 -22.73
N LEU A 263 19.78 4.24 -21.79
CA LEU A 263 20.21 3.78 -20.48
C LEU A 263 19.95 2.28 -20.35
N LYS A 264 20.98 1.53 -19.97
CA LYS A 264 20.91 0.10 -19.67
C LYS A 264 21.54 -0.21 -18.33
N GLY A 265 21.00 -1.17 -17.60
CA GLY A 265 21.60 -1.70 -16.38
C GLY A 265 20.86 -2.96 -15.95
N ASP A 266 21.61 -3.97 -15.50
CA ASP A 266 21.07 -5.18 -14.88
C ASP A 266 21.70 -5.35 -13.50
N ASP A 267 20.89 -5.69 -12.50
CA ASP A 267 21.34 -5.76 -11.11
C ASP A 267 21.90 -4.40 -10.65
N VAL A 268 21.10 -3.34 -10.74
CA VAL A 268 21.51 -1.97 -10.38
C VAL A 268 20.52 -1.28 -9.46
N VAL A 269 21.02 -0.34 -8.64
CA VAL A 269 20.18 0.64 -7.93
C VAL A 269 20.76 2.02 -8.17
N LEU A 270 19.89 2.96 -8.52
CA LEU A 270 20.21 4.37 -8.68
C LEU A 270 19.68 5.12 -7.45
N ILE A 271 20.57 5.59 -6.60
CA ILE A 271 20.25 6.41 -5.42
C ILE A 271 20.53 7.87 -5.75
N PHE A 272 19.54 8.73 -5.67
CA PHE A 272 19.69 10.17 -5.90
C PHE A 272 19.77 10.92 -4.58
N ASP A 273 20.72 11.84 -4.46
CA ASP A 273 20.84 12.68 -3.28
C ASP A 273 19.74 13.77 -3.21
N THR A 274 19.70 14.50 -2.11
CA THR A 274 18.82 15.66 -1.92
C THR A 274 19.00 16.64 -3.08
N ASN A 275 17.89 17.13 -3.63
CA ASN A 275 17.86 18.03 -4.76
C ASN A 275 18.40 17.46 -6.08
N ARG A 276 18.47 16.14 -6.25
CA ARG A 276 18.84 15.47 -7.50
C ARG A 276 17.74 14.56 -8.02
N ALA A 277 17.63 14.44 -9.34
CA ALA A 277 16.68 13.56 -9.99
C ALA A 277 17.19 13.18 -11.38
N PHE A 278 16.47 12.27 -12.04
CA PHE A 278 16.64 12.03 -13.47
C PHE A 278 15.53 12.69 -14.30
N SER A 279 15.85 12.95 -15.57
CA SER A 279 14.91 13.33 -16.61
C SER A 279 15.17 12.49 -17.87
N PHE A 280 14.17 11.70 -18.26
CA PHE A 280 14.18 10.93 -19.50
C PHE A 280 13.34 11.66 -20.56
N GLY A 281 14.01 12.29 -21.53
CA GLY A 281 13.39 12.99 -22.65
C GLY A 281 12.68 12.06 -23.63
N GLN A 282 11.86 12.62 -24.53
CA GLN A 282 10.82 11.90 -25.30
C GLN A 282 11.27 10.63 -26.05
N ASN A 283 12.48 10.58 -26.58
CA ASN A 283 12.96 9.45 -27.38
C ASN A 283 14.01 8.58 -26.67
N SER A 284 14.25 8.84 -25.37
CA SER A 284 15.21 8.08 -24.59
C SER A 284 14.76 6.64 -24.33
N THR A 285 15.64 5.68 -24.50
CA THR A 285 15.34 4.25 -24.28
C THR A 285 15.92 3.81 -22.94
N VAL A 286 15.11 3.27 -22.05
CA VAL A 286 15.54 2.85 -20.69
C VAL A 286 15.14 1.41 -20.43
N ASN A 287 16.11 0.59 -20.02
CA ASN A 287 15.91 -0.78 -19.55
C ASN A 287 16.75 -1.01 -18.30
N LEU A 288 16.10 -1.22 -17.17
CA LEU A 288 16.76 -1.37 -15.89
C LEU A 288 16.11 -2.48 -15.06
N THR A 289 16.96 -3.31 -14.44
CA THR A 289 16.54 -4.26 -13.39
C THR A 289 17.20 -3.90 -12.06
N ALA A 290 16.40 -3.93 -11.00
CA ALA A 290 16.81 -3.63 -9.64
C ALA A 290 17.94 -4.55 -9.15
N ARG A 291 18.62 -4.11 -8.07
CA ARG A 291 19.57 -4.95 -7.34
C ARG A 291 18.95 -6.28 -6.95
N LYS A 292 19.69 -7.35 -7.15
CA LYS A 292 19.27 -8.74 -6.88
C LYS A 292 19.72 -9.19 -5.49
N THR A 293 20.75 -8.55 -4.95
CA THR A 293 21.38 -8.92 -3.67
C THR A 293 21.81 -7.70 -2.86
N GLY A 294 22.15 -7.93 -1.59
CA GLY A 294 22.59 -6.90 -0.66
C GLY A 294 21.44 -6.16 0.04
N PRO A 295 21.74 -5.15 0.86
CA PRO A 295 20.75 -4.41 1.64
C PRO A 295 19.71 -3.66 0.80
N LEU A 296 20.07 -3.29 -0.43
CA LEU A 296 19.20 -2.59 -1.39
C LEU A 296 18.57 -3.55 -2.41
N ALA A 297 18.58 -4.86 -2.17
CA ALA A 297 17.96 -5.82 -3.07
C ALA A 297 16.47 -5.50 -3.27
N GLY A 298 16.03 -5.49 -4.53
CA GLY A 298 14.67 -5.15 -4.94
C GLY A 298 14.42 -3.67 -5.17
N PHE A 299 15.37 -2.78 -4.87
CA PHE A 299 15.31 -1.35 -5.18
C PHE A 299 15.98 -1.05 -6.52
N LEU A 300 15.29 -0.26 -7.34
CA LEU A 300 15.79 0.20 -8.64
C LEU A 300 16.14 1.68 -8.62
N ILE A 301 15.22 2.51 -8.13
CA ILE A 301 15.39 3.96 -7.97
C ILE A 301 15.08 4.28 -6.52
N ALA A 302 15.96 5.01 -5.85
CA ALA A 302 15.77 5.41 -4.47
C ALA A 302 16.20 6.87 -4.26
N THR A 303 15.55 7.57 -3.33
CA THR A 303 16.03 8.86 -2.81
C THR A 303 15.63 9.06 -1.36
N GLY A 304 16.37 9.90 -0.65
CA GLY A 304 16.05 10.29 0.71
C GLY A 304 14.73 11.07 0.82
N ARG A 305 14.12 11.04 2.01
CA ARG A 305 12.84 11.73 2.32
C ARG A 305 12.88 13.24 2.18
N THR A 306 14.05 13.82 2.26
CA THR A 306 14.29 15.27 2.12
C THR A 306 14.38 15.72 0.67
N ASN A 307 14.50 14.79 -0.29
CA ASN A 307 14.50 15.15 -1.70
C ASN A 307 13.08 15.46 -2.15
N THR A 308 12.86 16.67 -2.65
CA THR A 308 11.56 17.17 -3.12
C THR A 308 11.50 17.37 -4.63
N LYS A 309 12.51 16.87 -5.36
CA LYS A 309 12.58 17.00 -6.81
C LYS A 309 11.55 16.13 -7.52
N ARG A 310 11.37 16.44 -8.81
CA ARG A 310 10.53 15.68 -9.73
C ARG A 310 11.40 14.73 -10.55
N PHE A 311 11.05 13.45 -10.54
CA PHE A 311 11.60 12.43 -11.41
C PHE A 311 10.73 12.33 -12.66
N THR A 312 11.31 12.60 -13.82
CA THR A 312 10.53 12.81 -15.06
C THR A 312 10.75 11.70 -16.07
N ILE A 313 9.67 11.09 -16.54
CA ILE A 313 9.66 10.13 -17.65
C ILE A 313 8.80 10.71 -18.77
N SER A 314 9.44 11.25 -19.81
CA SER A 314 8.74 11.76 -20.99
C SER A 314 8.80 10.83 -22.20
N SER A 315 9.50 9.69 -22.09
CA SER A 315 9.57 8.69 -23.16
C SER A 315 8.62 7.52 -22.97
N ASN A 316 8.06 7.04 -24.09
CA ASN A 316 7.35 5.77 -24.18
C ASN A 316 8.28 4.58 -24.53
N ARG A 317 9.60 4.81 -24.62
CA ARG A 317 10.63 3.78 -24.85
C ARG A 317 11.31 3.33 -23.55
N VAL A 318 10.66 3.60 -22.41
CA VAL A 318 11.00 3.04 -21.11
C VAL A 318 10.27 1.70 -20.99
N ARG A 319 10.95 0.63 -21.36
CA ARG A 319 10.34 -0.70 -21.54
C ARG A 319 10.33 -1.49 -20.25
N GLU A 320 11.45 -1.45 -19.52
CA GLU A 320 11.68 -2.22 -18.32
C GLU A 320 12.19 -1.31 -17.19
N LEU A 321 11.44 -1.28 -16.10
CA LEU A 321 11.79 -0.70 -14.80
C LEU A 321 11.43 -1.74 -13.73
N LEU A 322 12.13 -2.88 -13.78
CA LEU A 322 11.87 -4.02 -12.90
C LEU A 322 12.43 -3.72 -11.50
N GLY A 323 11.55 -3.54 -10.52
CA GLY A 323 11.94 -3.27 -9.14
C GLY A 323 11.10 -2.21 -8.42
N THR A 324 11.60 -1.77 -7.27
CA THR A 324 10.97 -0.73 -6.44
C THR A 324 11.52 0.66 -6.77
N ILE A 325 10.62 1.60 -7.06
CA ILE A 325 10.88 3.04 -7.14
C ILE A 325 10.45 3.65 -5.81
N TYR A 326 11.43 4.03 -4.98
CA TYR A 326 11.23 4.58 -3.66
C TYR A 326 11.67 6.06 -3.60
N ILE A 327 10.71 6.96 -3.77
CA ILE A 327 10.94 8.41 -3.84
C ILE A 327 9.98 9.20 -2.90
N PRO A 328 10.05 8.95 -1.59
CA PRO A 328 9.00 9.31 -0.62
C PRO A 328 8.76 10.82 -0.46
N GLY A 329 9.75 11.67 -0.76
CA GLY A 329 9.64 13.13 -0.73
C GLY A 329 9.38 13.78 -2.10
N SER A 330 9.39 12.99 -3.17
CA SER A 330 9.49 13.45 -4.56
C SER A 330 8.27 13.10 -5.42
N ASP A 331 8.11 13.87 -6.51
CA ASP A 331 7.05 13.68 -7.50
C ASP A 331 7.52 12.74 -8.63
N LEU A 332 6.80 11.65 -8.88
CA LEU A 332 6.97 10.86 -10.10
C LEU A 332 6.04 11.42 -11.18
N TYR A 333 6.64 12.03 -12.21
CA TYR A 333 5.90 12.66 -13.30
C TYR A 333 6.13 11.91 -14.61
N ILE A 334 5.07 11.36 -15.18
CA ILE A 334 5.11 10.59 -16.42
C ILE A 334 4.29 11.32 -17.49
N SER A 335 4.97 11.77 -18.54
CA SER A 335 4.43 12.61 -19.61
C SER A 335 4.80 12.04 -20.99
N ALA A 336 4.28 10.86 -21.31
CA ALA A 336 4.69 10.09 -22.49
C ALA A 336 3.48 9.46 -23.18
N ALA A 337 3.36 9.57 -24.51
CA ALA A 337 2.26 8.90 -25.23
C ALA A 337 2.58 7.43 -25.47
N GLY A 338 1.82 6.51 -24.87
CA GLY A 338 1.97 5.06 -25.04
C GLY A 338 2.40 4.32 -23.77
N ASN A 339 2.81 3.07 -23.92
CA ASN A 339 3.10 2.19 -22.78
C ASN A 339 4.45 2.52 -22.12
N VAL A 340 4.47 2.53 -20.79
CA VAL A 340 5.66 2.72 -19.95
C VAL A 340 5.78 1.53 -19.01
N ALA A 341 7.01 1.00 -18.87
CA ALA A 341 7.40 -0.11 -18.00
C ALA A 341 6.70 -1.46 -18.28
N GLN A 342 6.08 -1.61 -19.46
CA GLN A 342 5.26 -2.79 -19.81
C GLN A 342 5.99 -4.14 -19.81
N ASP A 343 7.31 -4.15 -20.01
CA ASP A 343 8.09 -5.37 -20.09
C ASP A 343 8.62 -5.79 -18.69
N SER A 344 8.43 -4.95 -17.66
CA SER A 344 8.83 -5.26 -16.29
C SER A 344 7.98 -6.41 -15.74
N ALA A 345 8.60 -7.48 -15.23
CA ALA A 345 7.87 -8.58 -14.60
C ALA A 345 7.01 -8.10 -13.41
N TRP A 346 7.52 -7.14 -12.65
CA TRP A 346 6.79 -6.39 -11.63
C TRP A 346 7.45 -5.03 -11.37
N SER A 347 6.68 -4.10 -10.82
CA SER A 347 7.20 -2.84 -10.31
C SER A 347 6.44 -2.43 -9.05
N VAL A 348 7.13 -1.75 -8.15
CA VAL A 348 6.50 -1.08 -6.99
C VAL A 348 6.85 0.39 -7.04
N ILE A 349 5.88 1.26 -6.76
CA ILE A 349 6.08 2.71 -6.71
C ILE A 349 5.66 3.21 -5.34
N VAL A 350 6.58 3.82 -4.61
CA VAL A 350 6.32 4.55 -3.37
C VAL A 350 6.82 5.98 -3.57
N ALA A 351 5.91 6.93 -3.73
CA ALA A 351 6.24 8.31 -4.09
C ALA A 351 5.42 9.33 -3.30
N LYS A 352 5.94 10.56 -3.13
CA LYS A 352 5.17 11.65 -2.51
C LYS A 352 3.91 11.96 -3.30
N SER A 353 4.07 12.09 -4.61
CA SER A 353 2.98 12.28 -5.57
C SER A 353 3.25 11.49 -6.84
N LEU A 354 2.16 11.12 -7.52
CA LEU A 354 2.19 10.46 -8.81
C LEU A 354 1.34 11.25 -9.79
N THR A 355 1.93 11.70 -10.88
CA THR A 355 1.23 12.48 -11.91
C THR A 355 1.46 11.87 -13.29
N LEU A 356 0.36 11.57 -13.98
CA LEU A 356 0.36 11.08 -15.36
C LEU A 356 -0.40 12.07 -16.26
N ASP A 357 0.24 12.53 -17.34
CA ASP A 357 -0.38 13.40 -18.35
C ASP A 357 0.13 13.10 -19.78
N LYS A 358 -0.51 13.66 -20.81
CA LYS A 358 -0.16 13.40 -22.22
C LYS A 358 -0.26 11.93 -22.66
N ASN A 359 -1.20 11.21 -22.06
CA ASN A 359 -1.66 9.88 -22.50
C ASN A 359 -0.70 8.67 -22.29
N PRO A 360 0.07 8.57 -21.19
CA PRO A 360 0.80 7.35 -20.86
C PRO A 360 -0.12 6.23 -20.44
N VAL A 361 0.30 5.01 -20.71
CA VAL A 361 -0.20 3.80 -20.08
C VAL A 361 0.91 3.28 -19.19
N LEU A 362 0.87 3.61 -17.90
CA LEU A 362 1.78 3.05 -16.92
C LEU A 362 1.32 1.63 -16.60
N VAL A 363 2.12 0.64 -17.00
CA VAL A 363 1.83 -0.77 -16.78
C VAL A 363 2.60 -1.26 -15.56
N ILE A 364 1.88 -1.85 -14.62
CA ILE A 364 2.42 -2.40 -13.37
C ILE A 364 2.01 -3.86 -13.29
N ASN A 365 2.97 -4.74 -13.55
CA ASN A 365 2.78 -6.19 -13.47
C ASN A 365 3.06 -6.70 -12.04
N LYS A 366 2.71 -7.95 -11.78
CA LYS A 366 2.86 -8.61 -10.46
C LYS A 366 3.48 -10.01 -10.56
N ASN A 367 4.28 -10.24 -11.60
CA ASN A 367 4.94 -11.52 -11.84
C ASN A 367 6.23 -11.60 -11.00
N TYR A 368 6.07 -11.67 -9.68
CA TYR A 368 7.17 -11.69 -8.72
C TYR A 368 7.99 -12.98 -8.77
N VAL A 369 7.33 -14.11 -9.06
CA VAL A 369 8.00 -15.41 -9.14
C VAL A 369 8.79 -15.50 -10.44
N GLY A 370 10.07 -15.85 -10.34
CA GLY A 370 10.94 -16.10 -11.50
C GLY A 370 11.51 -14.82 -12.15
N SER A 371 11.28 -13.63 -11.59
CA SER A 371 11.85 -12.37 -12.13
C SER A 371 13.35 -12.20 -11.86
N GLY A 372 13.93 -13.00 -10.96
CA GLY A 372 15.34 -12.87 -10.54
C GLY A 372 15.64 -11.66 -9.66
N VAL A 373 14.64 -10.82 -9.35
CA VAL A 373 14.75 -9.64 -8.49
C VAL A 373 13.84 -9.85 -7.27
N PRO A 374 14.37 -9.80 -6.04
CA PRO A 374 13.56 -9.97 -4.83
C PRO A 374 12.66 -8.76 -4.60
N VAL A 375 11.57 -8.96 -3.86
CA VAL A 375 10.63 -7.89 -3.49
C VAL A 375 10.97 -7.42 -2.07
N PRO A 376 11.19 -6.12 -1.85
CA PRO A 376 11.41 -5.59 -0.50
C PRO A 376 10.21 -5.87 0.43
N GLU A 377 10.48 -6.08 1.72
CA GLU A 377 9.42 -6.27 2.71
C GLU A 377 8.52 -5.03 2.84
N GLY A 378 7.22 -5.23 3.08
CA GLY A 378 6.24 -4.15 3.22
C GLY A 378 5.60 -3.67 1.92
N VAL A 379 6.01 -4.20 0.77
CA VAL A 379 5.37 -3.96 -0.54
C VAL A 379 5.23 -5.26 -1.32
N GLY A 380 4.56 -5.20 -2.49
CA GLY A 380 4.33 -6.36 -3.32
C GLY A 380 3.43 -7.39 -2.62
N PRO A 381 3.62 -8.71 -2.82
CA PRO A 381 2.66 -9.73 -2.37
C PRO A 381 2.63 -9.86 -0.83
N SER A 382 1.84 -9.01 -0.18
CA SER A 382 1.48 -9.09 1.25
C SER A 382 0.21 -9.93 1.45
N SER A 383 -0.01 -10.44 2.67
CA SER A 383 -1.24 -11.16 3.10
C SER A 383 -2.52 -10.41 2.66
N GLY A 384 -3.57 -11.11 2.24
CA GLY A 384 -4.75 -10.55 1.56
C GLY A 384 -5.77 -9.72 2.36
N SER A 385 -6.77 -9.13 1.68
CA SER A 385 -7.85 -8.41 2.36
C SER A 385 -8.67 -9.32 3.28
N PRO A 386 -9.10 -8.84 4.46
CA PRO A 386 -9.76 -9.66 5.46
C PRO A 386 -11.20 -10.02 5.07
N ARG A 387 -11.60 -11.28 5.25
CA ARG A 387 -13.00 -11.72 5.25
C ARG A 387 -13.25 -12.61 6.46
N LEU A 388 -14.48 -12.64 6.98
CA LEU A 388 -14.83 -13.58 8.03
C LEU A 388 -14.74 -15.03 7.50
N ALA A 389 -13.98 -15.89 8.17
CA ALA A 389 -14.11 -17.33 8.04
C ALA A 389 -15.34 -17.75 8.85
N ARG A 390 -16.35 -18.27 8.15
CA ARG A 390 -17.55 -18.80 8.77
C ARG A 390 -17.42 -20.29 9.01
#